data_AF-A0A945EEP5-F1
#
_entry.id   AF-A0A945EEP5-F1
#
_cell.length_a   1.000
_cell.length_b   1.000
_cell.length_c   1.000
_cell.angle_alpha   90.00
_cell.angle_beta   90.00
_cell.angle_gamma   90.00
#
_symmetry.space_group_name_H-M   'P 1'
#
loop_
_entity.id
_entity.type
_entity.pdbx_description
1 polymer ?
#
loop_
_entity_poly.entity_id
_entity_poly.type
_entity_poly.pdbx_seq_one_letter_code
_entity_poly.pdbx_strand_id
1 'polypeptide(L)' 'MPNKIIKLGEVMELTTFSESTIYRLAAKDKFPKPIKLSERSSGWLENEVLAYLDECINNR' A
#
# COMPACT_ATOMS: atom_id res chain seq x y z
N MET A 1 16.06 0.70 8.69
CA MET A 1 14.85 -0.10 9.00
C MET A 1 14.71 -1.18 7.94
N PRO A 2 14.39 -2.44 8.28
CA PRO A 2 14.27 -3.50 7.29
C PRO A 2 13.08 -3.23 6.36
N ASN A 3 13.31 -3.33 5.05
CA ASN A 3 12.26 -3.16 4.03
C ASN A 3 11.36 -4.41 4.04
N LYS A 4 10.36 -4.43 4.92
CA LYS A 4 9.35 -5.48 4.95
C LYS A 4 8.36 -5.26 3.82
N ILE A 5 8.13 -6.31 3.03
CA ILE A 5 7.14 -6.31 1.96
C ILE A 5 5.90 -7.02 2.49
N ILE A 6 4.77 -6.34 2.43
CA ILE A 6 3.46 -6.83 2.86
C ILE A 6 2.59 -7.17 1.65
N LYS A 7 1.70 -8.15 1.80
CA LYS A 7 0.76 -8.54 0.74
C LYS A 7 -0.50 -7.68 0.78
N LEU A 8 -1.29 -7.74 -0.30
CA LEU A 8 -2.57 -7.01 -0.41
C LEU A 8 -3.48 -7.16 0.82
N GLY A 9 -3.57 -8.36 1.40
CA GLY A 9 -4.39 -8.60 2.60
C GLY A 9 -3.95 -7.74 3.79
N GLU A 10 -2.65 -7.69 4.07
CA GLU A 10 -2.10 -6.84 5.14
C GLU A 10 -2.29 -5.35 4.82
N VAL A 11 -2.12 -4.95 3.55
CA VAL A 11 -2.37 -3.56 3.12
C VAL A 11 -3.83 -3.17 3.37
N MET A 12 -4.77 -4.05 3.04
CA MET A 12 -6.20 -3.82 3.30
C MET A 12 -6.51 -3.71 4.81
N GLU A 13 -5.88 -4.54 5.64
CA GLU A 13 -6.03 -4.46 7.10
C GLU A 13 -5.48 -3.14 7.66
N LEU A 14 -4.33 -2.68 7.16
CA LEU A 14 -3.70 -1.43 7.59
C LEU A 14 -4.46 -0.19 7.15
N THR A 15 -4.90 -0.14 5.89
CA THR A 15 -5.54 1.06 5.32
C THR A 15 -7.05 1.04 5.40
N THR A 16 -7.66 -0.09 5.80
CA THR A 16 -9.12 -0.32 5.78
C THR A 16 -9.79 -0.09 4.42
N PHE A 17 -9.01 -0.07 3.34
CA PHE A 17 -9.52 0.12 1.98
C PHE A 17 -9.82 -1.23 1.32
N SER A 18 -10.78 -1.23 0.41
CA SER A 18 -10.99 -2.36 -0.50
C SER A 18 -9.81 -2.49 -1.47
N GLU A 19 -9.54 -3.71 -1.93
CA GLU A 19 -8.57 -4.00 -2.99
C GLU A 19 -8.73 -3.07 -4.21
N SER A 20 -9.98 -2.90 -4.67
CA SER A 20 -10.29 -2.03 -5.81
C SER A 20 -9.91 -0.56 -5.56
N THR A 21 -10.05 -0.10 -4.32
CA THR A 21 -9.66 1.26 -3.93
C THR A 21 -8.15 1.40 -3.90
N ILE A 22 -7.44 0.41 -3.37
CA ILE A 22 -5.97 0.38 -3.34
C ILE A 22 -5.42 0.48 -4.77
N TYR A 23 -5.87 -0.37 -5.68
CA TYR A 23 -5.41 -0.31 -7.08
C TYR A 23 -5.81 0.98 -7.78
N ARG A 24 -7.01 1.51 -7.51
CA ARG A 24 -7.45 2.79 -8.07
C ARG A 24 -6.59 3.97 -7.57
N LEU A 25 -6.19 3.96 -6.31
CA LEU A 25 -5.31 4.99 -5.75
C LEU A 25 -3.88 4.85 -6.27
N ALA A 26 -3.37 3.61 -6.36
CA ALA A 26 -2.07 3.32 -6.94
C ALA A 26 -1.99 3.75 -8.41
N ALA A 27 -3.08 3.53 -9.18
CA ALA A 27 -3.19 4.00 -10.56
C ALA A 27 -3.29 5.53 -10.70
N LYS A 28 -3.70 6.23 -9.63
CA LYS A 28 -3.76 7.70 -9.56
C LYS A 28 -2.50 8.32 -8.97
N ASP A 29 -1.44 7.53 -8.74
CA ASP A 29 -0.23 7.95 -8.02
C ASP A 29 -0.51 8.55 -6.63
N LYS A 30 -1.66 8.19 -6.03
CA LYS A 30 -2.08 8.63 -4.69
C LYS A 30 -1.83 7.57 -3.61
N PHE A 31 -1.25 6.44 -3.97
CA PHE A 31 -0.93 5.36 -3.04
C PHE A 31 0.32 4.63 -3.53
N PRO A 32 1.12 4.02 -2.64
CA PRO A 32 2.30 3.27 -3.03
C PRO A 32 2.03 2.23 -4.11
N LYS A 33 2.92 2.18 -5.11
CA LYS A 33 2.77 1.28 -6.25
C LYS A 33 3.05 -0.16 -5.83
N PRO A 34 2.26 -1.14 -6.33
CA PRO A 34 2.55 -2.54 -6.10
C PRO A 34 3.89 -2.93 -6.73
N ILE A 35 4.74 -3.57 -5.94
CA ILE A 35 5.96 -4.25 -6.36
C ILE A 35 5.58 -5.66 -6.80
N LYS A 36 5.85 -6.00 -8.06
CA LYS A 36 5.69 -7.38 -8.55
C LYS A 36 6.75 -8.26 -7.94
N LEU A 37 6.34 -9.15 -7.04
CA LEU A 37 7.20 -10.19 -6.44
C LEU A 37 7.26 -11.45 -7.32
N SER A 38 6.17 -11.74 -8.04
CA SER A 38 6.12 -12.82 -9.02
C SER A 38 5.06 -12.51 -10.08
N GLU A 39 4.89 -13.42 -11.05
CA GLU A 39 3.88 -13.31 -12.10
C GLU A 39 2.45 -13.17 -11.56
N ARG A 40 2.17 -13.74 -10.38
CA ARG A 40 0.83 -13.75 -9.75
C ARG A 40 0.78 -13.00 -8.41
N SER A 41 1.90 -12.45 -7.94
CA SER A 41 1.98 -11.84 -6.61
C SER A 41 2.51 -10.41 -6.69
N SER A 42 1.72 -9.48 -6.16
CA SER A 42 2.13 -8.10 -5.89
C SER A 42 2.24 -7.89 -4.39
N GLY A 43 3.25 -7.12 -3.99
CA GLY A 43 3.47 -6.71 -2.61
C GLY A 43 3.70 -5.20 -2.52
N TRP A 44 3.62 -4.65 -1.32
CA TRP A 44 3.87 -3.24 -1.04
C TRP A 44 4.92 -3.13 0.03
N LEU A 45 5.71 -2.07 0.01
CA LEU A 45 6.60 -1.80 1.12
C LEU A 45 5.78 -1.29 2.31
N GLU A 46 5.96 -1.94 3.46
CA GLU A 46 5.24 -1.60 4.69
C GLU A 46 5.48 -0.13 5.09
N ASN A 47 6.72 0.35 4.94
CA ASN A 47 7.09 1.73 5.27
C ASN A 47 6.39 2.75 4.36
N GLU A 48 6.20 2.47 3.08
CA GLU A 48 5.51 3.37 2.15
C GLU A 48 4.02 3.45 2.49
N VAL A 49 3.40 2.32 2.85
CA VAL A 49 1.99 2.28 3.25
C VAL A 49 1.79 3.05 4.57
N LEU A 50 2.67 2.85 5.55
CA LEU A 50 2.63 3.59 6.81
C LEU A 50 2.87 5.10 6.59
N ALA A 51 3.84 5.47 5.75
CA ALA A 51 4.11 6.87 5.42
C ALA A 51 2.90 7.56 4.77
N TYR A 52 2.17 6.84 3.89
CA TYR A 52 0.92 7.35 3.31
C TYR A 52 -0.17 7.57 4.39
N LEU A 53 -0.29 6.66 5.36
CA LEU A 53 -1.23 6.83 6.47
C LEU A 53 -0.86 8.02 7.34
N ASP A 54 0.43 8.20 7.64
CA ASP A 54 0.93 9.35 8.38
C ASP A 54 0.65 10.66 7.62
N GLU A 55 0.83 10.69 6.30
CA GLU A 55 0.48 11.84 5.46
C GLU A 55 -1.02 12.14 5.50
N CYS A 56 -1.88 11.10 5.51
CA CYS A 56 -3.33 11.28 5.67
C CYS A 56 -3.70 11.83 7.05
N ILE A 57 -3.01 11.38 8.11
CA ILE A 57 -3.21 11.88 9.48
C ILE A 57 -2.76 13.34 9.59
N ASN A 58 -1.62 13.70 8.99
CA ASN A 58 -1.10 15.06 9.01
C ASN A 58 -1.92 16.05 8.17
N ASN A 59 -2.65 15.58 7.16
CA ASN A 59 -3.54 16.39 6.33
C ASN A 59 -4.97 16.53 6.90
N ARG A 60 -5.22 16.07 8.13
CA ARG A 60 -6.49 16.24 8.85
C ARG A 60 -6.53 17.55 9.63
#